data_AF-A0A4S2UMJ8-F1
#
_entry.id   AF-A0A4S2UMJ8-F1
#
_cell.length_a   1.000
_cell.length_b   1.000
_cell.length_c   1.000
_cell.angle_alpha   90.00
_cell.angle_beta   90.00
_cell.angle_gamma   90.00
#
_symmetry.space_group_name_H-M   'P 1'
#
loop_
_entity.id
_entity.type
_entity.pdbx_description
1 polymer ?
#
loop_
_entity_poly.entity_id
_entity_poly.type
_entity_poly.pdbx_seq_one_letter_code
_entity_poly.pdbx_strand_id
1 'polypeptide(L)'
;MVRPGGPVAAAGINRYASIFEHTALAHLDRGSLQQGIAEIPDSGSRDGKKGFTEAHCHTGPELDAEMCEAGFTETQVHGVEGPAWALLKATERHTGDSVVGSRSFASAPAAARTAEPYPDLLAASSHLLAVGRE
;
A
#
# COMPACT_ATOMS: atom_id res chain seq x y z
N MET A 1 20.17 3.49 15.22
CA MET A 1 19.63 4.56 16.08
C MET A 1 19.87 5.89 15.40
N VAL A 2 18.85 6.74 15.32
CA VAL A 2 19.03 8.11 14.84
C VAL A 2 19.54 8.98 16.00
N ARG A 3 19.86 10.25 15.73
CA ARG A 3 20.13 11.20 16.81
C ARG A 3 18.79 11.73 17.34
N PRO A 4 18.68 12.13 18.61
CA PRO A 4 17.47 12.77 19.13
C PRO A 4 16.99 13.92 18.21
N GLY A 5 15.69 13.96 17.91
CA GLY A 5 15.05 14.87 16.96
C GLY A 5 15.22 14.50 15.47
N GLY A 6 15.95 13.43 15.17
CA GLY A 6 16.22 12.97 13.81
C GLY A 6 14.99 12.36 13.14
N PRO A 7 14.83 12.53 11.81
CA PRO A 7 13.71 11.93 11.10
C PRO A 7 13.89 10.40 10.99
N VAL A 8 12.78 9.69 11.15
CA VAL A 8 12.65 8.25 10.89
C VAL A 8 11.55 8.04 9.86
N ALA A 9 11.74 7.04 8.99
CA ALA A 9 10.74 6.61 8.04
C ALA A 9 10.56 5.09 8.12
N ALA A 10 9.32 4.64 8.06
CA ALA A 10 8.93 3.23 8.02
C ALA A 10 8.05 2.97 6.82
N ALA A 11 8.37 1.94 6.04
CA ALA A 11 7.58 1.50 4.89
C ALA A 11 6.76 0.26 5.29
N GLY A 12 5.47 0.27 4.97
CA GLY A 12 4.54 -0.84 5.22
C GLY A 12 3.83 -1.29 3.95
N ILE A 13 3.42 -2.54 3.92
CA ILE A 13 2.50 -3.04 2.88
C ILE A 13 1.08 -2.70 3.34
N ASN A 14 0.29 -2.10 2.45
CA ASN A 14 -1.09 -1.77 2.78
C ASN A 14 -1.91 -3.05 2.92
N ARG A 15 -2.72 -3.13 3.98
CA ARG A 15 -3.66 -4.22 4.26
C ARG A 15 -4.51 -4.62 3.06
N TYR A 16 -4.93 -3.65 2.25
CA TYR A 16 -5.83 -3.88 1.12
C TYR A 16 -5.09 -4.11 -0.21
N ALA A 17 -3.76 -4.01 -0.26
CA ALA A 17 -2.98 -4.07 -1.49
C ALA A 17 -3.25 -5.33 -2.34
N SER A 18 -3.43 -6.48 -1.67
CA SER A 18 -3.73 -7.76 -2.35
C SER A 18 -5.05 -7.75 -3.10
N ILE A 19 -6.08 -7.03 -2.61
CA ILE A 19 -7.37 -6.92 -3.31
C ILE A 19 -7.16 -6.23 -4.66
N PHE A 20 -6.47 -5.09 -4.65
CA PHE A 20 -6.15 -4.33 -5.84
C PHE A 20 -5.22 -5.08 -6.79
N GLU A 21 -4.15 -5.71 -6.27
CA GLU A 21 -3.21 -6.48 -7.08
C GLU A 21 -3.89 -7.61 -7.83
N HIS A 22 -4.65 -8.45 -7.11
CA HIS A 22 -5.25 -9.63 -7.71
C HIS A 22 -6.46 -9.30 -8.60
N THR A 23 -7.10 -8.15 -8.38
CA THR A 23 -8.07 -7.58 -9.32
C THR A 23 -7.38 -7.09 -10.59
N ALA A 24 -6.27 -6.34 -10.48
CA ALA A 24 -5.51 -5.86 -11.63
C ALA A 24 -4.97 -7.03 -12.49
N LEU A 25 -4.61 -8.14 -11.85
CA LEU A 25 -4.19 -9.38 -12.52
C LEU A 25 -5.35 -10.22 -13.08
N ALA A 26 -6.60 -9.82 -12.86
CA ALA A 26 -7.82 -10.52 -13.28
C ALA A 26 -7.92 -11.97 -12.76
N HIS A 27 -7.53 -12.21 -11.50
CA HIS A 27 -7.52 -13.55 -10.90
C HIS A 27 -8.27 -13.64 -9.56
N LEU A 28 -8.76 -12.52 -8.99
CA LEU A 28 -9.38 -12.51 -7.66
C LEU A 28 -10.71 -13.30 -7.61
N ASP A 29 -11.35 -13.55 -8.75
CA ASP A 29 -12.53 -14.38 -8.91
C ASP A 29 -12.25 -15.89 -8.74
N ARG A 30 -10.98 -16.29 -8.72
CA ARG A 30 -10.59 -17.69 -8.46
C ARG A 30 -10.78 -18.01 -6.99
N GLY A 31 -11.78 -18.83 -6.67
CA GLY A 31 -12.23 -19.08 -5.29
C GLY A 31 -11.12 -19.42 -4.27
N SER A 32 -10.12 -20.22 -4.64
CA SER A 32 -9.00 -20.58 -3.72
C SER A 32 -8.01 -19.43 -3.46
N LEU A 33 -7.93 -18.46 -4.37
CA LEU A 33 -7.17 -17.22 -4.17
C LEU A 33 -8.00 -16.23 -3.38
N GLN A 34 -9.27 -16.07 -3.73
CA GLN A 34 -10.21 -15.19 -3.03
C GLN A 34 -10.27 -15.52 -1.53
N GLN A 35 -10.46 -16.80 -1.18
CA GLN A 35 -10.50 -17.25 0.21
C GLN A 35 -9.22 -16.91 0.98
N GLY A 36 -8.05 -17.13 0.37
CA GLY A 36 -6.77 -16.83 1.01
C GLY A 36 -6.48 -15.33 1.17
N ILE A 37 -7.16 -14.46 0.42
CA ILE A 37 -7.01 -12.99 0.56
C ILE A 37 -8.06 -12.43 1.50
N ALA A 38 -9.25 -13.03 1.58
CA ALA A 38 -10.39 -12.53 2.34
C ALA A 38 -10.12 -12.40 3.84
N GLU A 39 -9.16 -13.14 4.39
CA GLU A 39 -8.79 -13.09 5.81
C GLU A 39 -7.82 -11.94 6.16
N ILE A 40 -7.13 -11.36 5.17
CA ILE A 40 -6.12 -10.31 5.37
C ILE A 40 -6.74 -8.99 5.84
N PRO A 41 -7.89 -8.52 5.29
CA PRO A 41 -8.56 -7.31 5.78
C PRO A 41 -8.90 -7.36 7.28
N ASP A 42 -9.22 -8.54 7.79
CA ASP A 42 -9.62 -8.70 9.19
C ASP A 42 -8.41 -8.90 10.11
N SER A 43 -7.46 -9.74 9.71
CA SER A 43 -6.32 -10.12 10.56
C SER A 43 -5.07 -9.24 10.40
N GLY A 44 -4.94 -8.55 9.26
CA GLY A 44 -3.70 -7.92 8.82
C GLY A 44 -2.57 -8.92 8.55
N SER A 45 -2.77 -10.22 8.77
CA SER A 45 -1.71 -11.22 8.68
C SER A 45 -1.68 -11.86 7.30
N ARG A 46 -0.48 -11.94 6.73
CA ARG A 46 -0.18 -12.70 5.53
C ARG A 46 0.62 -13.92 5.96
N ASP A 47 0.04 -15.10 5.81
CA ASP A 47 0.52 -16.37 6.40
C ASP A 47 1.78 -16.98 5.76
N GLY A 48 2.50 -16.21 4.92
CA GLY A 48 3.75 -16.65 4.26
C GLY A 48 3.59 -17.83 3.28
N LYS A 49 2.37 -18.27 2.99
CA LYS A 49 2.14 -19.37 2.05
C LYS A 49 2.15 -18.85 0.60
N LYS A 50 2.29 -19.79 -0.35
CA LYS A 50 2.24 -19.53 -1.80
C LYS A 50 3.34 -18.57 -2.32
N GLY A 51 4.50 -18.55 -1.66
CA GLY A 51 5.70 -17.85 -2.15
C GLY A 51 5.86 -16.41 -1.69
N PHE A 52 5.12 -15.98 -0.66
CA PHE A 52 5.30 -14.68 -0.01
C PHE A 52 5.88 -14.85 1.40
N THR A 53 6.48 -13.80 1.97
CA THR A 53 7.01 -13.84 3.35
C THR A 53 5.89 -13.66 4.37
N GLU A 54 5.99 -14.26 5.55
CA GLU A 54 5.08 -13.96 6.65
C GLU A 54 5.25 -12.49 7.05
N ALA A 55 4.16 -11.72 6.98
CA ALA A 55 4.20 -10.28 7.19
C ALA A 55 2.87 -9.77 7.75
N HIS A 56 2.95 -8.68 8.53
CA HIS A 56 1.78 -7.89 8.90
C HIS A 56 1.59 -6.76 7.87
N CYS A 57 0.39 -6.66 7.32
CA CYS A 57 -0.03 -5.60 6.40
C CYS A 57 -0.90 -4.59 7.15
N HIS A 58 -0.41 -3.36 7.24
CA HIS A 58 -1.01 -2.29 8.03
C HIS A 58 -2.13 -1.56 7.29
N THR A 59 -3.11 -1.10 8.06
CA THR A 59 -3.85 0.11 7.69
C THR A 59 -3.01 1.36 7.98
N GLY A 60 -3.40 2.51 7.40
CA GLY A 60 -2.76 3.79 7.72
C GLY A 60 -2.74 4.09 9.22
N PRO A 61 -3.88 4.01 9.93
CA PRO A 61 -3.93 4.23 11.38
C PRO A 61 -3.10 3.25 12.21
N GLU A 62 -2.98 1.99 11.81
CA GLU A 62 -2.16 1.02 12.54
C GLU A 62 -0.67 1.32 12.43
N LEU A 63 -0.19 1.71 11.24
CA LEU A 63 1.21 2.08 11.06
C LEU A 63 1.55 3.37 11.84
N ASP A 64 0.62 4.33 11.88
CA ASP A 64 0.74 5.53 12.71
C ASP A 64 0.80 5.21 14.21
N ALA A 65 -0.09 4.34 14.67
CA ALA A 65 -0.13 3.89 16.07
C ALA A 65 1.17 3.18 16.46
N GLU A 66 1.69 2.28 15.62
CA GLU A 66 2.95 1.59 15.88
C GLU A 66 4.13 2.56 15.99
N MET A 67 4.18 3.59 15.13
CA MET A 67 5.20 4.65 15.21
C MET A 67 5.10 5.44 16.52
N CYS A 68 3.89 5.79 16.94
CA CYS A 68 3.65 6.48 18.21
C CYS A 68 4.03 5.61 19.42
N GLU A 69 3.67 4.32 19.41
CA GLU A 69 4.01 3.35 20.45
C GLU A 69 5.53 3.14 20.57
N ALA A 70 6.25 3.23 19.44
CA ALA A 70 7.71 3.21 19.41
C ALA A 70 8.37 4.50 19.93
N GLY A 71 7.58 5.52 20.29
CA GLY A 71 8.05 6.78 20.86
C GLY A 71 8.31 7.89 19.84
N PHE A 72 7.97 7.68 18.56
CA PHE A 72 8.11 8.73 17.57
C PHE A 72 6.97 9.75 17.67
N THR A 73 7.29 11.00 17.37
CA THR A 73 6.36 12.14 17.39
C THR A 73 6.23 12.76 16.00
N GLU A 74 5.25 13.67 15.84
CA GLU A 74 4.94 14.32 14.56
C GLU A 74 4.71 13.33 13.42
N THR A 75 4.05 12.21 13.73
CA THR A 75 3.86 11.11 12.80
C THR A 75 2.89 11.51 11.67
N GLN A 76 3.24 11.10 10.45
CA GLN A 76 2.40 11.26 9.26
C GLN A 76 2.52 10.00 8.42
N VAL A 77 1.40 9.56 7.83
CA VAL A 77 1.35 8.39 6.96
C VAL A 77 0.89 8.80 5.57
N HIS A 78 1.68 8.42 4.56
CA HIS A 78 1.46 8.71 3.16
C HIS A 78 1.20 7.43 2.37
N GLY A 79 0.29 7.50 1.41
CA GLY A 79 0.04 6.43 0.44
C GLY A 79 1.07 6.49 -0.69
N VAL A 80 1.79 5.41 -0.92
CA VAL A 80 2.76 5.30 -2.02
C VAL A 80 2.08 4.75 -3.26
N GLU A 81 2.44 5.27 -4.44
CA GLU A 81 1.81 5.02 -5.75
C GLU A 81 0.40 5.62 -5.90
N GLY A 82 -0.37 5.71 -4.81
CA GLY A 82 -1.69 6.32 -4.78
C GLY A 82 -2.76 5.49 -5.50
N PRO A 83 -4.03 5.92 -5.48
CA PRO A 83 -5.17 5.08 -5.87
C PRO A 83 -5.17 4.58 -7.32
N ALA A 84 -4.37 5.19 -8.21
CA ALA A 84 -4.31 4.85 -9.62
C ALA A 84 -3.35 3.68 -9.96
N TRP A 85 -2.55 3.22 -9.01
CA TRP A 85 -1.49 2.23 -9.27
C TRP A 85 -2.01 0.94 -9.91
N ALA A 86 -3.14 0.42 -9.42
CA ALA A 86 -3.74 -0.82 -9.88
C ALA A 86 -4.27 -0.71 -11.31
N LEU A 87 -4.71 0.49 -11.73
CA LEU A 87 -5.16 0.77 -13.09
C LEU A 87 -3.99 0.68 -14.08
N LEU A 88 -2.83 1.24 -13.71
CA LEU A 88 -1.62 1.14 -14.53
C LEU A 88 -1.16 -0.32 -14.66
N LYS A 89 -1.12 -1.03 -13.53
CA LYS A 89 -0.75 -2.45 -13.51
C LYS A 89 -1.68 -3.31 -14.36
N ALA A 90 -3.00 -3.08 -14.27
CA ALA A 90 -3.97 -3.77 -15.11
C ALA A 90 -3.75 -3.45 -16.59
N THR A 91 -3.50 -2.20 -16.93
CA THR A 91 -3.24 -1.77 -18.31
C THR A 91 -2.02 -2.48 -18.89
N GLU A 92 -0.86 -2.43 -18.22
CA GLU A 92 0.35 -3.13 -18.68
C GLU A 92 0.12 -4.63 -18.79
N ARG A 93 -0.53 -5.23 -17.79
CA ARG A 93 -0.77 -6.68 -17.75
C ARG A 93 -1.59 -7.18 -18.93
N HIS A 94 -2.64 -6.46 -19.30
CA HIS A 94 -3.63 -6.94 -20.28
C HIS A 94 -3.39 -6.43 -21.70
N THR A 95 -2.63 -5.35 -21.86
CA THR A 95 -2.19 -4.87 -23.18
C THR A 95 -0.86 -5.48 -23.60
N GLY A 96 0.02 -5.80 -22.63
CA GLY A 96 1.40 -6.20 -22.89
C GLY A 96 2.33 -5.03 -23.21
N ASP A 97 1.79 -3.80 -23.33
CA ASP A 97 2.55 -2.59 -23.59
C ASP A 97 2.96 -1.92 -22.28
N SER A 98 4.16 -1.36 -22.23
CA SER A 98 4.55 -0.53 -21.08
C SER A 98 3.77 0.78 -21.09
N VAL A 99 3.29 1.20 -19.92
CA VAL A 99 2.65 2.51 -19.75
C VAL A 99 3.66 3.62 -19.46
N VAL A 100 4.95 3.31 -19.25
CA VAL A 100 5.98 4.30 -18.95
C VAL A 100 6.04 5.37 -20.05
N GLY A 101 5.99 6.64 -19.65
CA GLY A 101 5.99 7.79 -20.58
C GLY A 101 4.62 8.12 -21.19
N SER A 102 3.59 7.30 -20.97
CA SER A 102 2.23 7.61 -21.40
C SER A 102 1.57 8.69 -20.54
N ARG A 103 0.44 9.24 -21.02
CA ARG A 103 -0.37 10.18 -20.22
C ARG A 103 -0.98 9.52 -18.98
N SER A 104 -1.36 8.24 -19.03
CA SER A 104 -1.91 7.55 -17.86
C SER A 104 -0.84 7.40 -16.77
N PHE A 105 0.40 7.09 -17.15
CA PHE A 105 1.53 7.08 -16.20
C PHE A 105 1.77 8.45 -15.59
N ALA A 106 1.74 9.53 -16.38
CA ALA A 106 1.87 10.90 -15.84
C ALA A 106 0.70 11.30 -14.92
N SER A 107 -0.51 10.80 -15.19
CA SER A 107 -1.69 11.05 -14.37
C SER A 107 -1.64 10.36 -13.00
N ALA A 108 -0.98 9.22 -12.85
CA ALA A 108 -0.98 8.48 -11.58
C ALA A 108 -0.29 9.24 -10.42
N PRO A 109 0.92 9.84 -10.57
CA PRO A 109 1.50 10.69 -9.53
C PRO A 109 0.66 11.94 -9.23
N ALA A 110 -0.05 12.49 -10.23
CA ALA A 110 -0.97 13.60 -10.00
C ALA A 110 -2.17 13.16 -9.15
N ALA A 111 -2.72 11.97 -9.42
CA ALA A 111 -3.77 11.37 -8.61
C ALA A 111 -3.28 11.08 -7.18
N ALA A 112 -2.07 10.52 -7.00
CA ALA A 112 -1.48 10.27 -5.69
C ALA A 112 -1.38 11.55 -4.84
N ARG A 113 -0.81 12.63 -5.39
CA ARG A 113 -0.73 13.94 -4.71
C ARG A 113 -2.10 14.56 -4.43
N THR A 114 -3.07 14.36 -5.32
CA THR A 114 -4.43 14.87 -5.13
C THR A 114 -5.17 14.09 -4.04
N ALA A 115 -4.86 12.80 -3.88
CA ALA A 115 -5.45 11.93 -2.87
C ALA A 115 -4.86 12.13 -1.46
N GLU A 116 -3.64 12.63 -1.36
CA GLU A 116 -2.87 12.75 -0.11
C GLU A 116 -3.61 13.45 1.06
N PRO A 117 -4.37 14.55 0.84
CA PRO A 117 -5.11 15.19 1.93
C PRO A 117 -6.32 14.40 2.45
N TYR A 118 -6.68 13.28 1.81
CA TYR A 118 -7.89 12.51 2.10
C TYR A 118 -7.51 11.15 2.73
N PRO A 119 -7.65 10.99 4.05
CA PRO A 119 -7.26 9.76 4.76
C PRO A 119 -7.93 8.49 4.20
N ASP A 120 -9.19 8.60 3.75
CA ASP A 120 -9.94 7.49 3.15
C ASP A 120 -9.25 6.90 1.91
N LEU A 121 -8.45 7.71 1.20
CA LEU A 121 -7.73 7.28 -0.01
C LEU A 121 -6.36 6.64 0.29
N LEU A 122 -5.87 6.67 1.54
CA LEU A 122 -4.68 5.92 1.94
C LEU A 122 -4.87 4.42 1.72
N ALA A 123 -6.07 3.91 2.00
CA ALA A 123 -6.46 2.51 1.82
C ALA A 123 -6.36 2.02 0.37
N ALA A 124 -6.36 2.93 -0.61
CA ALA A 124 -6.28 2.59 -2.03
C ALA A 124 -4.84 2.52 -2.57
N SER A 125 -3.84 2.81 -1.74
CA SER A 125 -2.42 2.69 -2.10
C SER A 125 -1.91 1.26 -1.91
N SER A 126 -0.88 0.87 -2.65
CA SER A 126 -0.26 -0.46 -2.51
C SER A 126 0.64 -0.52 -1.26
N HIS A 127 1.38 0.55 -1.02
CA HIS A 127 2.31 0.68 0.09
C HIS A 127 2.01 1.95 0.89
N LEU A 128 2.47 1.96 2.13
CA LEU A 128 2.37 3.07 3.06
C LEU A 128 3.78 3.52 3.45
N LEU A 129 3.96 4.83 3.64
CA LEU A 129 5.18 5.41 4.18
C LEU A 129 4.82 6.25 5.40
N ALA A 130 5.23 5.82 6.58
CA ALA A 130 5.16 6.63 7.78
C ALA A 130 6.46 7.40 7.96
N VAL A 131 6.36 8.64 8.41
CA VAL A 131 7.48 9.48 8.81
C VAL A 131 7.22 10.05 10.20
N GLY A 132 8.27 10.21 11.01
CA GLY A 132 8.18 10.78 12.35
C GLY A 132 9.56 11.20 12.87
N ARG A 133 9.63 11.61 14.14
CA ARG A 133 10.87 12.04 14.81
C ARG A 133 11.06 11.38 16.16
N GLU A 134 12.30 11.01 16.48
CA GLU A 134 12.73 10.54 17.82
C GLU A 134 12.80 11.68 18.85
#